data_AF-A0A9X8VC20-F1
#
_entry.id   AF-A0A9X8VC20-F1
#
_cell.length_a   1.000
_cell.length_b   1.000
_cell.length_c   1.000
_cell.angle_alpha   90.00
_cell.angle_beta   90.00
_cell.angle_gamma   90.00
#
_symmetry.space_group_name_H-M   'P 1'
#
loop_
_entity.id
_entity.type
_entity.pdbx_description
1 polymer ?
#
loop_
_entity_poly.entity_id
_entity_poly.type
_entity_poly.pdbx_seq_one_letter_code
_entity_poly.pdbx_strand_id
1 'polypeptide(L)'
;IAPSFSWRPDDKTNFTLLANIQNDPYTGYYGWLPKQGTLIPLPDGSKLPTDFNEGEASNYMARKQRMIGYSFEHAFNDTWAVRQNLRYMQVDTDMKSIYGFGLSSPTTINRAYVQSKEHLNNFAVDTQAQAKVKTGDIDHTLLFGVDYSRMRNDINSDYGS
;
A
#
# COMPACT_ATOMS: atom_id res chain seq x y z
N ILE A 1 6.88 -13.36 -2.54
CA ILE A 1 6.15 -14.66 -2.69
C ILE A 1 4.70 -14.49 -2.28
N ALA A 2 3.78 -15.23 -2.89
CA ALA A 2 2.34 -15.12 -2.63
C ALA A 2 1.67 -16.50 -2.62
N PRO A 3 1.88 -17.31 -1.57
CA PRO A 3 1.26 -18.63 -1.49
C PRO A 3 -0.24 -18.50 -1.22
N SER A 4 -1.00 -19.43 -1.79
CA SER A 4 -2.43 -19.55 -1.57
C SER A 4 -2.83 -21.02 -1.42
N PHE A 5 -3.91 -21.24 -0.69
CA PHE A 5 -4.49 -22.57 -0.52
C PHE A 5 -6.01 -22.43 -0.52
N SER A 6 -6.68 -23.17 -1.41
CA SER A 6 -8.13 -23.22 -1.48
C SER A 6 -8.64 -24.58 -0.99
N TRP A 7 -9.62 -24.52 -0.11
CA TRP A 7 -10.36 -25.68 0.39
C TRP A 7 -11.83 -25.55 -0.02
N ARG A 8 -12.30 -26.56 -0.76
CA ARG A 8 -13.66 -26.67 -1.28
C ARG A 8 -14.21 -28.04 -0.87
N PRO A 9 -14.83 -28.16 0.32
CA PRO A 9 -15.35 -29.45 0.79
C PRO A 9 -16.57 -29.92 -0.01
N ASP A 10 -17.30 -28.99 -0.64
CA ASP A 10 -18.48 -29.23 -1.47
C ASP A 10 -18.63 -28.13 -2.54
N ASP A 11 -19.74 -28.15 -3.28
CA ASP A 11 -20.08 -27.18 -4.33
C ASP A 11 -20.62 -25.84 -3.79
N LYS A 12 -20.89 -25.75 -2.49
CA LYS A 12 -21.49 -24.58 -1.83
C LYS A 12 -20.50 -23.78 -1.00
N THR A 13 -19.34 -24.34 -0.69
CA THR A 13 -18.37 -23.78 0.24
C THR A 13 -17.02 -23.58 -0.41
N ASN A 14 -16.46 -22.39 -0.28
CA ASN A 14 -15.11 -22.07 -0.71
C ASN A 14 -14.40 -21.26 0.37
N PHE A 15 -13.28 -21.79 0.85
CA PHE A 15 -12.35 -21.07 1.72
C PHE A 15 -11.01 -20.96 1.01
N THR A 16 -10.47 -19.77 0.87
CA THR A 16 -9.15 -19.55 0.28
C THR A 16 -8.28 -18.76 1.24
N LEU A 17 -7.24 -19.41 1.78
CA LEU A 17 -6.17 -18.77 2.53
C LEU A 17 -5.23 -18.06 1.55
N LEU A 18 -4.91 -16.81 1.85
CA LEU A 18 -4.09 -15.93 1.03
C LEU A 18 -2.97 -15.36 1.88
N ALA A 19 -1.73 -15.47 1.41
CA ALA A 19 -0.61 -14.78 2.03
C ALA A 19 0.24 -14.07 0.96
N ASN A 20 0.88 -12.97 1.37
CA ASN A 20 1.81 -12.22 0.55
C ASN A 20 2.99 -11.78 1.42
N ILE A 21 4.20 -12.09 0.96
CA ILE A 21 5.44 -11.66 1.61
C ILE A 21 6.31 -11.02 0.54
N GLN A 22 6.59 -9.74 0.71
CA GLN A 22 7.41 -8.95 -0.20
C GLN A 22 8.51 -8.24 0.60
N ASN A 23 9.74 -8.32 0.07
CA ASN A 23 10.91 -7.66 0.62
C ASN A 23 11.51 -6.82 -0.50
N ASP A 24 11.45 -5.51 -0.33
CA ASP A 24 12.02 -4.50 -1.23
C ASP A 24 13.25 -3.89 -0.52
N PRO A 25 14.48 -4.42 -0.71
CA PRO A 25 15.67 -3.86 -0.05
C PRO A 25 16.00 -2.43 -0.49
N TYR A 26 15.59 -2.07 -1.70
CA TYR A 26 15.71 -0.75 -2.29
C TYR A 26 14.46 -0.43 -3.11
N THR A 27 13.74 0.62 -2.75
CA THR A 27 12.52 1.04 -3.48
C THR A 27 12.79 2.09 -4.55
N GLY A 28 14.04 2.52 -4.73
CA GLY A 28 14.48 3.44 -5.78
C GLY A 28 14.53 4.91 -5.33
N TYR A 29 14.47 5.81 -6.32
CA TYR A 29 14.58 7.26 -6.12
C TYR A 29 13.26 7.85 -5.59
N TYR A 30 13.36 8.70 -4.57
CA TYR A 30 12.23 9.43 -3.97
C TYR A 30 12.64 10.86 -3.57
N GLY A 31 13.43 11.49 -4.43
CA GLY A 31 13.91 12.86 -4.27
C GLY A 31 13.03 13.90 -4.95
N TRP A 32 13.34 15.17 -4.73
CA TRP A 32 12.63 16.32 -5.29
C TRP A 32 13.61 17.21 -6.04
N LEU A 33 13.25 17.57 -7.29
CA LEU A 33 14.02 18.50 -8.10
C LEU A 33 13.26 19.82 -8.29
N PRO A 34 13.97 20.97 -8.34
CA PRO A 34 13.35 22.26 -8.58
C PRO A 34 12.85 22.38 -10.02
N LYS A 35 11.94 23.33 -10.28
CA LYS A 35 11.49 23.64 -11.65
C LYS A 35 12.61 24.20 -12.52
N GLN A 36 13.60 24.86 -11.92
CA GLN A 36 14.82 25.33 -12.59
C GLN A 36 15.76 24.16 -12.86
N GLY A 37 16.27 24.07 -14.08
CA GLY A 37 17.00 22.91 -14.55
C GLY A 37 16.13 21.73 -14.97
N THR A 38 14.82 21.71 -14.72
CA THR A 38 13.92 20.65 -15.19
C THR A 38 12.91 21.18 -16.21
N LEU A 39 11.93 21.97 -15.77
CA LEU A 39 10.94 22.61 -16.62
C LEU A 39 11.53 23.85 -17.30
N ILE A 40 12.10 24.76 -16.51
CA ILE A 40 12.73 26.02 -16.94
C ILE A 40 14.24 25.80 -16.97
N PRO A 41 14.97 26.26 -18.00
CA PRO A 41 16.44 26.16 -18.01
C PRO A 41 17.11 26.84 -16.81
N LEU A 42 18.33 26.39 -16.49
CA LEU A 42 19.24 27.09 -15.58
C LEU A 42 19.70 28.42 -16.21
N PRO A 43 20.34 29.33 -15.45
CA PRO A 43 20.82 30.62 -15.97
C PRO A 43 21.77 30.52 -17.18
N ASP A 44 22.49 29.41 -17.33
CA ASP A 44 23.37 29.11 -18.47
C ASP A 44 22.62 28.50 -19.67
N GLY A 45 21.28 28.37 -19.59
CA GLY A 45 20.44 27.77 -20.62
C GLY A 45 20.38 26.24 -20.60
N SER A 46 21.12 25.59 -19.70
CA SER A 46 21.15 24.13 -19.59
C SER A 46 19.98 23.57 -18.79
N LYS A 47 19.82 22.25 -18.83
CA LYS A 47 18.91 21.48 -17.98
C LYS A 47 19.67 20.35 -17.30
N LEU A 48 19.20 19.96 -16.12
CA LEU A 48 19.63 18.75 -15.44
C LEU A 48 19.34 17.53 -16.33
N PRO A 49 20.26 16.56 -16.40
CA PRO A 49 20.00 15.32 -17.12
C PRO A 49 18.88 14.53 -16.43
N THR A 50 18.17 13.69 -17.18
CA THR A 50 16.97 12.98 -16.69
C THR A 50 17.28 11.91 -15.65
N ASP A 51 18.55 11.52 -15.51
CA ASP A 51 19.09 10.60 -14.51
C ASP A 51 19.79 11.32 -13.35
N PHE A 52 19.68 12.66 -13.27
CA PHE A 52 20.22 13.43 -12.15
C PHE A 52 19.56 13.02 -10.83
N ASN A 53 20.39 12.77 -9.82
CA ASN A 53 19.97 12.44 -8.47
C ASN A 53 20.68 13.41 -7.50
N GLU A 54 19.90 14.22 -6.80
CA GLU A 54 20.37 15.22 -5.84
C GLU A 54 20.68 14.65 -4.45
N GLY A 55 20.28 13.39 -4.23
CA GLY A 55 20.52 12.65 -3.00
C GLY A 55 21.98 12.21 -2.84
N GLU A 56 22.28 11.67 -1.67
CA GLU A 56 23.59 11.07 -1.39
C GLU A 56 23.63 9.60 -1.80
N ALA A 57 24.82 9.08 -2.13
CA ALA A 57 25.01 7.67 -2.45
C ALA A 57 24.60 6.71 -1.31
N SER A 58 24.55 7.22 -0.08
CA SER A 58 24.08 6.48 1.11
C SER A 58 22.56 6.45 1.29
N ASN A 59 21.80 7.14 0.43
CA ASN A 59 20.34 7.13 0.49
C ASN A 59 19.80 5.71 0.26
N TYR A 60 18.82 5.33 1.06
CA TYR A 60 18.09 4.09 0.87
C TYR A 60 16.66 4.22 1.39
N MET A 61 15.80 3.40 0.83
CA MET A 61 14.48 3.13 1.37
C MET A 61 14.21 1.65 1.16
N ALA A 62 13.98 0.95 2.26
CA ALA A 62 13.68 -0.46 2.29
C ALA A 62 12.27 -0.67 2.85
N ARG A 63 11.55 -1.64 2.29
CA ARG A 63 10.18 -1.96 2.72
C ARG A 63 9.96 -3.45 2.78
N LYS A 64 9.38 -3.93 3.89
CA LYS A 64 8.97 -5.33 4.08
C LYS A 64 7.47 -5.36 4.31
N GLN A 65 6.76 -6.10 3.46
CA GLN A 65 5.31 -6.26 3.54
C GLN A 65 4.99 -7.72 3.81
N ARG A 66 4.15 -7.98 4.81
CA ARG A 66 3.69 -9.32 5.18
C ARG A 66 2.19 -9.25 5.36
N MET A 67 1.46 -10.06 4.62
CA MET A 67 0.02 -10.12 4.66
C MET A 67 -0.42 -11.57 4.79
N ILE A 68 -1.43 -11.78 5.61
CA ILE A 68 -2.14 -13.05 5.72
C ILE A 68 -3.63 -12.76 5.86
N GLY A 69 -4.44 -13.58 5.23
CA GLY A 69 -5.88 -13.38 5.23
C GLY A 69 -6.58 -14.55 4.58
N TYR A 70 -7.89 -14.43 4.46
CA TYR A 70 -8.69 -15.38 3.72
C TYR A 70 -9.83 -14.70 3.00
N SER A 71 -10.33 -15.40 1.98
CA SER A 71 -11.64 -15.17 1.40
C SER A 71 -12.49 -16.40 1.64
N PHE A 72 -13.68 -16.21 2.21
CA PHE A 72 -14.63 -17.26 2.54
C PHE A 72 -15.97 -16.97 1.88
N GLU A 73 -16.58 -18.00 1.31
CA GLU A 73 -17.93 -18.00 0.77
C GLU A 73 -18.63 -19.31 1.13
N HIS A 74 -19.89 -19.20 1.54
CA HIS A 74 -20.76 -20.35 1.76
C HIS A 74 -22.19 -20.03 1.35
N ALA A 75 -22.75 -20.85 0.46
CA ALA A 75 -24.16 -20.82 0.10
C ALA A 75 -24.94 -21.83 0.96
N PHE A 76 -25.81 -21.34 1.84
CA PHE A 76 -26.64 -22.23 2.65
C PHE A 76 -27.75 -22.87 1.80
N ASN A 77 -28.33 -22.10 0.88
CA ASN A 77 -29.38 -22.50 -0.05
C ASN A 77 -29.50 -21.49 -1.21
N ASP A 78 -30.52 -21.61 -2.04
CA ASP A 78 -30.74 -20.74 -3.20
C ASP A 78 -31.06 -19.27 -2.82
N THR A 79 -31.53 -19.04 -1.59
CA THR A 79 -31.81 -17.70 -1.06
C THR A 79 -30.56 -17.09 -0.43
N TRP A 80 -29.92 -17.79 0.51
CA TRP A 80 -28.93 -17.22 1.42
C TRP A 80 -27.51 -17.69 1.13
N ALA A 81 -26.61 -16.72 1.02
CA ALA A 81 -25.16 -16.93 1.01
C ALA A 81 -24.46 -15.93 1.92
N VAL A 82 -23.34 -16.33 2.50
CA VAL A 82 -22.46 -15.47 3.29
C VAL A 82 -21.09 -15.41 2.65
N ARG A 83 -20.49 -14.23 2.69
CA ARG A 83 -19.09 -14.00 2.33
C ARG A 83 -18.38 -13.30 3.48
N GLN A 84 -17.14 -13.68 3.74
CA GLN A 84 -16.28 -12.99 4.68
C GLN A 84 -14.87 -12.89 4.13
N ASN A 85 -14.34 -11.67 4.10
CA ASN A 85 -12.97 -11.41 3.69
C ASN A 85 -12.23 -10.81 4.87
N LEU A 86 -11.08 -11.39 5.21
CA LEU A 86 -10.24 -10.91 6.31
C LEU A 86 -8.81 -10.75 5.82
N ARG A 87 -8.16 -9.65 6.21
CA ARG A 87 -6.74 -9.44 5.98
C ARG A 87 -6.07 -8.80 7.19
N TYR A 88 -5.00 -9.41 7.66
CA TYR A 88 -4.01 -8.79 8.53
C TYR A 88 -2.74 -8.50 7.72
N MET A 89 -2.18 -7.31 7.91
CA MET A 89 -1.02 -6.83 7.20
C MET A 89 -0.07 -6.12 8.16
N GLN A 90 1.22 -6.39 8.00
CA GLN A 90 2.31 -5.68 8.63
C GLN A 90 3.20 -5.07 7.54
N VAL A 91 3.60 -3.81 7.72
CA VAL A 91 4.56 -3.13 6.86
C VAL A 91 5.65 -2.53 7.73
N ASP A 92 6.89 -2.95 7.51
CA ASP A 92 8.08 -2.32 8.08
C ASP A 92 8.74 -1.45 7.01
N THR A 93 9.01 -0.17 7.30
CA THR A 93 9.75 0.73 6.41
C THR A 93 10.97 1.28 7.14
N ASP A 94 12.13 1.27 6.48
CA ASP A 94 13.37 1.88 6.96
C ASP A 94 13.93 2.77 5.85
N MET A 95 14.03 4.07 6.12
CA MET A 95 14.43 5.06 5.14
C MET A 95 15.49 5.98 5.72
N LYS A 96 16.53 6.24 4.93
CA LYS A 96 17.44 7.36 5.09
C LYS A 96 17.53 8.08 3.75
N SER A 97 17.08 9.32 3.70
CA SER A 97 17.02 10.07 2.45
C SER A 97 17.48 11.50 2.66
N ILE A 98 18.48 11.91 1.88
CA ILE A 98 18.79 13.30 1.61
C ILE A 98 18.09 13.68 0.31
N TYR A 99 17.28 14.72 0.32
CA TYR A 99 16.44 15.13 -0.80
C TYR A 99 16.51 16.64 -1.05
N GLY A 100 16.20 17.06 -2.26
CA GLY A 100 16.18 18.46 -2.64
C GLY A 100 15.09 19.26 -1.91
N PHE A 101 15.43 20.45 -1.42
CA PHE A 101 14.53 21.33 -0.68
C PHE A 101 14.63 22.78 -1.19
N GLY A 102 14.29 22.96 -2.47
CA GLY A 102 14.35 24.26 -3.13
C GLY A 102 15.78 24.72 -3.41
N LEU A 103 15.94 25.97 -3.83
CA LEU A 103 17.23 26.56 -4.20
C LEU A 103 17.73 27.53 -3.13
N SER A 104 19.03 27.53 -2.85
CA SER A 104 19.72 28.61 -2.14
C SER A 104 20.27 29.68 -3.07
N SER A 105 20.51 29.33 -4.33
CA SER A 105 20.93 30.24 -5.39
C SER A 105 20.41 29.75 -6.75
N PRO A 106 20.47 30.55 -7.83
CA PRO A 106 19.99 30.13 -9.16
C PRO A 106 20.57 28.81 -9.69
N THR A 107 21.73 28.35 -9.17
CA THR A 107 22.40 27.11 -9.57
C THR A 107 22.71 26.18 -8.40
N THR A 108 22.27 26.50 -7.17
CA THR A 108 22.57 25.70 -5.97
C THR A 108 21.29 25.27 -5.29
N ILE A 109 21.11 23.96 -5.15
CA ILE A 109 19.97 23.36 -4.45
C ILE A 109 20.26 23.28 -2.94
N ASN A 110 19.28 23.64 -2.13
CA ASN A 110 19.25 23.28 -0.72
C ASN A 110 18.87 21.81 -0.61
N ARG A 111 19.40 21.12 0.40
CA ARG A 111 19.03 19.73 0.68
C ARG A 111 18.55 19.62 2.11
N ALA A 112 17.62 18.72 2.33
CA ALA A 112 17.15 18.32 3.65
C ALA A 112 17.37 16.82 3.81
N TYR A 113 17.24 16.33 5.03
CA TYR A 113 17.29 14.91 5.31
C TYR A 113 16.07 14.46 6.10
N VAL A 114 15.73 13.18 5.89
CA VAL A 114 14.81 12.42 6.71
C VAL A 114 15.43 11.06 6.99
N GLN A 115 15.31 10.62 8.24
CA GLN A 115 15.50 9.23 8.62
C GLN A 115 14.19 8.77 9.27
N SER A 116 13.59 7.69 8.78
CA SER A 116 12.31 7.19 9.29
C SER A 116 12.35 5.67 9.44
N LYS A 117 11.92 5.19 10.60
CA LYS A 117 11.63 3.78 10.87
C LYS A 117 10.17 3.65 11.27
N GLU A 118 9.42 2.91 10.48
CA GLU A 118 7.97 2.78 10.65
C GLU A 118 7.58 1.32 10.74
N HIS A 119 6.64 1.06 11.65
CA HIS A 119 6.04 -0.25 11.85
C HIS A 119 4.52 -0.12 11.85
N LEU A 120 3.91 -0.53 10.75
CA LEU A 120 2.48 -0.44 10.52
C LEU A 120 1.83 -1.81 10.66
N ASN A 121 0.70 -1.85 11.37
CA ASN A 121 -0.21 -2.98 11.44
C ASN A 121 -1.59 -2.55 10.96
N ASN A 122 -2.21 -3.38 10.12
CA ASN A 122 -3.56 -3.16 9.64
C ASN A 122 -4.36 -4.47 9.71
N PHE A 123 -5.50 -4.42 10.37
CA PHE A 123 -6.50 -5.49 10.37
C PHE A 123 -7.75 -4.98 9.66
N ALA A 124 -8.28 -5.77 8.72
CA ALA A 124 -9.55 -5.48 8.06
C ALA A 124 -10.38 -6.76 7.95
N VAL A 125 -11.68 -6.66 8.20
CA VAL A 125 -12.65 -7.73 8.00
C VAL A 125 -13.96 -7.15 7.47
N ASP A 126 -14.47 -7.78 6.42
CA ASP A 126 -15.76 -7.47 5.80
C ASP A 126 -16.60 -8.74 5.80
N THR A 127 -17.81 -8.64 6.35
CA THR A 127 -18.78 -9.76 6.41
C THR A 127 -20.06 -9.35 5.75
N GLN A 128 -20.49 -10.13 4.77
CA GLN A 128 -21.67 -9.86 3.95
C GLN A 128 -22.61 -11.06 3.96
N ALA A 129 -23.91 -10.80 4.14
CA ALA A 129 -24.99 -11.75 3.90
C ALA A 129 -25.79 -11.31 2.69
N GLN A 130 -25.93 -12.17 1.70
CA GLN A 130 -26.71 -11.95 0.49
C GLN A 130 -27.99 -12.80 0.54
N ALA A 131 -29.14 -12.18 0.23
CA ALA A 131 -30.42 -12.85 0.08
C ALA A 131 -30.99 -12.64 -1.33
N LYS A 132 -31.28 -13.72 -2.05
CA LYS A 132 -32.04 -13.70 -3.30
C LYS A 132 -33.49 -14.07 -3.02
N VAL A 133 -34.40 -13.11 -3.13
CA VAL A 133 -35.83 -13.29 -2.82
C VAL A 133 -36.70 -12.75 -3.96
N LYS A 134 -37.88 -13.32 -4.14
CA LYS A 134 -38.83 -12.93 -5.19
C LYS A 134 -40.13 -12.42 -4.57
N THR A 135 -40.64 -11.29 -5.04
CA THR A 135 -41.95 -10.74 -4.64
C THR A 135 -42.80 -10.49 -5.89
N GLY A 136 -43.74 -11.40 -6.19
CA GLY A 136 -44.47 -11.37 -7.46
C GLY A 136 -43.50 -11.58 -8.64
N ASP A 137 -43.54 -10.68 -9.61
CA ASP A 137 -42.65 -10.73 -10.79
C ASP A 137 -41.28 -10.04 -10.56
N ILE A 138 -41.01 -9.56 -9.34
CA ILE A 138 -39.79 -8.81 -9.03
C ILE A 138 -38.80 -9.70 -8.28
N ASP A 139 -37.60 -9.86 -8.85
CA ASP A 139 -36.46 -10.50 -8.20
C ASP A 139 -35.61 -9.47 -7.45
N HIS A 140 -35.31 -9.75 -6.18
CA HIS A 140 -34.46 -8.93 -5.31
C HIS A 140 -33.17 -9.65 -4.99
N THR A 141 -32.05 -8.92 -5.03
CA THR A 141 -30.80 -9.34 -4.41
C THR A 141 -30.48 -8.34 -3.30
N LEU A 142 -30.76 -8.73 -2.07
CA LEU A 142 -30.51 -7.93 -0.88
C LEU A 142 -29.12 -8.24 -0.35
N LEU A 143 -28.39 -7.21 0.07
CA LEU A 143 -27.06 -7.33 0.66
C LEU A 143 -27.04 -6.60 2.01
N PHE A 144 -26.62 -7.31 3.05
CA PHE A 144 -26.41 -6.78 4.39
C PHE A 144 -24.95 -7.00 4.73
N GLY A 145 -24.27 -5.99 5.29
CA GLY A 145 -22.85 -6.13 5.57
C GLY A 145 -22.38 -5.27 6.74
N VAL A 146 -21.28 -5.73 7.34
CA VAL A 146 -20.52 -4.99 8.35
C VAL A 146 -19.05 -5.08 7.99
N ASP A 147 -18.41 -3.91 7.92
CA ASP A 147 -16.97 -3.76 7.71
C ASP A 147 -16.32 -3.20 8.98
N TYR A 148 -15.13 -3.72 9.29
CA TYR A 148 -14.29 -3.20 10.35
C TYR A 148 -12.84 -3.17 9.89
N SER A 149 -12.20 -2.00 10.05
CA SER A 149 -10.78 -1.82 9.80
C SER A 149 -10.13 -1.06 10.94
N ARG A 150 -8.91 -1.47 11.29
CA ARG A 150 -8.06 -0.78 12.26
C ARG A 150 -6.63 -0.78 11.79
N MET A 151 -6.07 0.41 11.71
CA MET A 151 -4.67 0.66 11.40
C MET A 151 -3.97 1.30 12.60
N ARG A 152 -2.73 0.88 12.85
CA ARG A 152 -1.81 1.55 13.77
C ARG A 152 -0.44 1.61 13.11
N ASN A 153 0.18 2.78 13.13
CA ASN A 153 1.55 2.97 12.66
C ASN A 153 2.36 3.57 13.80
N ASP A 154 3.41 2.88 14.22
CA ASP A 154 4.41 3.42 15.15
C ASP A 154 5.57 3.98 14.32
N ILE A 155 5.81 5.29 14.43
CA ILE A 155 6.76 6.04 13.61
C ILE A 155 7.84 6.61 14.51
N ASN A 156 9.10 6.37 14.15
CA ASN A 156 10.25 7.08 14.70
C ASN A 156 10.99 7.77 13.57
N SER A 157 10.95 9.10 13.54
CA SER A 157 11.52 9.87 12.45
C SER A 157 12.29 11.11 12.93
N ASP A 158 13.41 11.36 12.25
CA ASP A 158 14.28 12.51 12.43
C ASP A 158 14.33 13.31 11.12
N TYR A 159 14.35 14.63 11.24
CA TYR A 159 14.36 15.56 10.12
C TYR A 159 15.40 16.67 10.34
N GLY A 160 15.90 17.24 9.24
CA GLY A 160 16.67 18.47 9.30
C GLY A 160 17.09 18.96 7.92
N SER A 161 17.85 20.05 7.89
CA SER A 161 18.34 20.73 6.68
C SER A 161 19.73 21.27 6.89
#